data_AF-A0A842AND1-F1
#
_entry.id   AF-A0A842AND1-F1
#
_cell.length_a   1.000
_cell.length_b   1.000
_cell.length_c   1.000
_cell.angle_alpha   90.00
_cell.angle_beta   90.00
_cell.angle_gamma   90.00
#
_symmetry.space_group_name_H-M   'P 1'
#
loop_
_entity.id
_entity.type
_entity.pdbx_description
1 polymer ?
#
loop_
_entity_poly.entity_id
_entity_poly.type
_entity_poly.pdbx_seq_one_letter_code
_entity_poly.pdbx_strand_id
1 'polypeptide(L)'
;MGYIIAGCCLYVLIFVPVFRKNRKQLKQNLFGYLQSEIYFAEDEIQKIGFKSRKNEWGSIEYIVTAMVILRNEEGEEQNVIETSIIEDRDLAVYLREVRNQKRIKKMENRNVKRMR
;
A
#
# COMPACT_ATOMS: atom_id res chain seq x y z
N MET A 1 -1.14 18.31 39.19
CA MET A 1 0.26 18.08 38.76
C MET A 1 0.56 16.59 38.91
N GLY A 2 0.62 15.70 37.91
CA GLY A 2 0.38 15.69 36.48
C GLY A 2 0.30 14.20 36.09
N TYR A 3 -0.63 13.83 35.21
CA TYR A 3 -0.82 12.43 34.79
C TYR A 3 0.19 12.08 33.71
N ILE A 4 1.07 11.10 33.99
CA ILE A 4 1.90 10.47 32.97
C ILE A 4 0.98 9.53 32.18
N ILE A 5 0.53 10.02 31.03
CA ILE A 5 -0.11 9.20 30.00
C ILE A 5 0.97 8.25 29.49
N ALA A 6 0.95 7.02 30.01
CA ALA A 6 1.79 5.93 29.54
C ALA A 6 1.56 5.74 28.04
N GLY A 7 2.62 6.05 27.29
CA GLY A 7 2.64 6.19 25.85
C GLY A 7 2.09 4.96 25.13
N CYS A 8 1.07 5.20 24.32
CA CYS A 8 0.43 4.27 23.41
C CYS A 8 1.32 4.00 22.18
N CYS A 9 2.56 3.53 22.38
CA CYS A 9 3.56 3.36 21.30
C CYS A 9 3.96 1.90 21.00
N LEU A 10 3.36 0.90 21.65
CA LEU A 10 3.80 -0.50 21.47
C LEU A 10 3.08 -1.29 20.36
N TYR A 11 2.21 -0.67 19.55
CA TYR A 11 1.46 -1.39 18.52
C TYR A 11 2.00 -1.25 17.09
N VAL A 12 3.04 -0.43 16.87
CA VAL A 12 3.59 -0.23 15.51
C VAL A 12 4.47 -1.40 15.07
N LEU A 13 5.14 -2.09 15.99
CA LEU A 13 6.17 -3.10 15.66
C LEU A 13 5.63 -4.50 15.36
N ILE A 14 4.39 -4.82 15.75
CA ILE A 14 3.85 -6.19 15.61
C ILE A 14 3.21 -6.39 14.23
N PHE A 15 2.83 -5.32 13.53
CA PHE A 15 2.01 -5.42 12.33
C PHE A 15 2.80 -5.68 11.03
N VAL A 16 4.08 -5.30 11.01
CA VAL A 16 4.98 -5.43 9.86
C VAL A 16 5.42 -6.89 9.56
N PRO A 17 5.75 -7.77 10.53
CA PRO A 17 6.32 -9.08 10.21
C PRO A 17 5.35 -10.09 9.60
N VAL A 18 4.02 -9.94 9.78
CA VAL A 18 3.04 -10.93 9.31
C VAL A 18 2.90 -10.91 7.78
N PHE A 19 3.05 -9.76 7.13
CA PHE A 19 2.92 -9.64 5.66
C PHE A 19 4.13 -10.17 4.90
N ARG A 20 5.30 -10.26 5.56
CA ARG A 20 6.55 -10.69 4.94
C ARG A 20 6.55 -12.19 4.58
N LYS A 21 5.74 -13.01 5.26
CA LYS A 21 5.69 -14.46 5.03
C LYS A 21 4.79 -14.88 3.87
N ASN A 22 3.86 -14.03 3.41
CA ASN A 22 2.95 -14.37 2.32
C ASN A 22 3.23 -13.52 1.07
N ARG A 23 4.07 -14.05 0.19
CA ARG A 23 4.50 -13.37 -1.05
C ARG A 23 3.33 -12.93 -1.94
N LYS A 24 2.24 -13.71 -1.98
CA LYS A 24 1.04 -13.37 -2.77
C LYS A 24 0.33 -12.14 -2.20
N GLN A 25 0.19 -12.07 -0.89
CA GLN A 25 -0.43 -10.94 -0.21
C GLN A 25 0.42 -9.67 -0.31
N LEU A 26 1.74 -9.80 -0.15
CA LEU A 26 2.67 -8.69 -0.35
C LEU A 26 2.60 -8.15 -1.79
N LYS A 27 2.52 -9.05 -2.79
CA LYS A 27 2.29 -8.66 -4.18
C LYS A 27 1.00 -7.84 -4.34
N GLN A 28 -0.11 -8.30 -3.77
CA GLN A 28 -1.39 -7.58 -3.84
C GLN A 28 -1.33 -6.20 -3.18
N ASN A 29 -0.63 -6.09 -2.04
CA ASN A 29 -0.46 -4.83 -1.34
C ASN A 29 0.39 -3.84 -2.16
N LEU A 30 1.51 -4.31 -2.73
CA LEU A 30 2.37 -3.49 -3.59
C LEU A 30 1.64 -3.05 -4.86
N PHE A 31 0.83 -3.94 -5.45
CA PHE A 31 -0.05 -3.60 -6.57
C PHE A 31 -1.02 -2.49 -6.20
N GLY A 32 -1.74 -2.65 -5.07
CA GLY A 32 -2.69 -1.65 -4.60
C GLY A 32 -2.03 -0.31 -4.31
N TYR A 33 -0.83 -0.32 -3.72
CA TYR A 33 -0.05 0.90 -3.49
C TYR A 33 0.30 1.58 -4.81
N LEU A 34 0.88 0.84 -5.77
CA LEU A 34 1.23 1.39 -7.08
C LEU A 34 0.01 2.02 -7.79
N GLN A 35 -1.12 1.33 -7.81
CA GLN A 35 -2.34 1.80 -8.47
C GLN A 35 -2.97 3.04 -7.81
N SER A 36 -2.70 3.28 -6.52
CA SER A 36 -3.32 4.40 -5.79
C SER A 36 -2.41 5.60 -5.62
N GLU A 37 -1.10 5.38 -5.46
CA GLU A 37 -0.15 6.42 -5.11
C GLU A 37 0.78 6.83 -6.27
N ILE A 38 0.99 5.95 -7.26
CA ILE A 38 1.97 6.15 -8.33
C ILE A 38 1.29 6.31 -9.69
N TYR A 39 0.34 5.44 -10.00
CA TYR A 39 -0.38 5.44 -11.27
C TYR A 39 -1.75 6.11 -11.13
N PHE A 40 -2.18 6.81 -12.17
CA PHE A 40 -3.49 7.46 -12.20
C PHE A 40 -4.59 6.45 -12.56
N ALA A 41 -5.85 6.85 -12.36
CA ALA A 41 -7.01 5.97 -12.60
C ALA A 41 -7.14 5.48 -14.07
N GLU A 42 -6.48 6.17 -15.01
CA GLU A 42 -6.49 5.84 -16.44
C GLU A 42 -5.37 4.86 -16.83
N ASP A 43 -4.39 4.65 -15.96
CA ASP A 43 -3.27 3.74 -16.17
C ASP A 43 -3.62 2.34 -15.67
N GLU A 44 -3.41 1.33 -16.52
CA GLU A 44 -3.67 -0.06 -16.15
C GLU A 44 -2.37 -0.83 -15.91
N ILE A 45 -2.15 -1.24 -14.66
CA ILE A 45 -1.04 -2.13 -14.31
C ILE A 45 -1.40 -3.56 -14.71
N GLN A 46 -0.78 -4.11 -15.76
CA GLN A 46 -1.00 -5.50 -16.17
C GLN A 46 -0.30 -6.50 -15.25
N LYS A 47 0.94 -6.20 -14.87
CA LYS A 47 1.79 -7.16 -14.15
C LYS A 47 2.81 -6.45 -13.29
N ILE A 48 3.02 -6.97 -12.09
CA ILE A 48 4.13 -6.56 -11.24
C ILE A 48 5.04 -7.75 -10.88
N GLY A 49 6.33 -7.45 -10.78
CA GLY A 49 7.37 -8.28 -10.15
C GLY A 49 8.02 -7.48 -9.02
N PHE A 50 8.53 -8.15 -7.99
CA PHE A 50 9.24 -7.45 -6.93
C PHE A 50 10.34 -8.30 -6.30
N LYS A 51 11.35 -7.60 -5.76
CA LYS A 51 12.40 -8.14 -4.89
C LYS A 51 12.49 -7.28 -3.64
N SER A 52 12.73 -7.89 -2.49
CA SER A 52 13.03 -7.16 -1.26
C SER A 52 14.54 -7.15 -1.03
N ARG A 53 15.08 -6.04 -0.54
CA ARG A 53 16.44 -5.91 -0.04
C ARG A 53 16.45 -5.16 1.28
N LYS A 54 17.53 -5.30 2.05
CA LYS A 54 17.82 -4.38 3.15
C LYS A 54 18.73 -3.28 2.64
N ASN A 55 18.45 -2.04 3.01
CA ASN A 55 19.33 -0.90 2.74
C ASN A 55 20.41 -0.76 3.81
N GLU A 56 21.26 0.25 3.64
CA GLU A 56 22.41 0.52 4.51
C GLU A 56 22.01 0.80 5.96
N TRP A 57 20.80 1.34 6.18
CA TRP A 57 20.22 1.59 7.50
C TRP A 57 19.46 0.38 8.08
N GLY A 58 19.53 -0.79 7.42
CA GLY A 58 18.85 -2.01 7.86
C GLY A 58 17.33 -2.02 7.62
N SER A 59 16.78 -0.98 6.98
CA SER A 59 15.38 -0.91 6.59
C SER A 59 15.13 -1.74 5.33
N ILE A 60 13.91 -2.26 5.17
CA ILE A 60 13.56 -3.05 4.00
C ILE A 60 13.03 -2.14 2.90
N GLU A 61 13.56 -2.37 1.69
CA GLU A 61 13.09 -1.76 0.45
C GLU A 61 12.55 -2.86 -0.47
N TYR A 62 11.45 -2.55 -1.14
CA TYR A 62 10.88 -3.36 -2.20
C TYR A 62 11.20 -2.69 -3.54
N ILE A 63 12.03 -3.33 -4.34
CA ILE A 63 12.24 -2.96 -5.73
C ILE A 63 11.13 -3.62 -6.52
N VAL A 64 10.23 -2.82 -7.07
CA VAL A 64 9.04 -3.29 -7.79
C VAL A 64 9.14 -2.88 -9.24
N THR A 65 9.00 -3.85 -10.14
CA THR A 65 8.92 -3.62 -11.58
C THR A 65 7.47 -3.81 -12.00
N ALA A 66 6.87 -2.78 -12.58
CA ALA A 66 5.51 -2.77 -13.08
C ALA A 66 5.51 -2.70 -14.61
N MET A 67 4.63 -3.48 -15.24
CA MET A 67 4.27 -3.35 -16.65
C MET A 67 2.92 -2.65 -16.69
N VAL A 68 2.90 -1.47 -17.29
CA VAL A 68 1.77 -0.55 -17.29
C VAL A 68 1.40 -0.21 -18.72
N ILE A 69 0.10 -0.15 -19.00
CA ILE A 69 -0.42 0.42 -20.24
C ILE A 69 -0.66 1.91 -19.96
N LEU A 70 0.12 2.75 -20.64
CA LEU A 70 -0.12 4.18 -20.67
C LEU A 70 -0.92 4.52 -21.93
N ARG A 71 -1.88 5.43 -21.81
CA ARG A 71 -2.60 6.00 -22.95
C ARG A 71 -2.02 7.35 -23.28
N ASN A 72 -1.52 7.50 -24.50
CA ASN A 72 -1.06 8.80 -24.99
C ASN A 72 -2.25 9.67 -25.42
N GLU A 73 -2.01 10.97 -25.61
CA GLU A 73 -3.02 11.96 -26.03
C GLU A 73 -3.70 11.61 -27.38
N GLU A 74 -3.04 10.78 -28.20
CA GLU A 74 -3.53 10.29 -29.49
C GLU A 74 -4.35 8.98 -29.37
N GLY A 75 -4.54 8.45 -28.15
CA GLY A 75 -5.32 7.24 -27.88
C GLY A 75 -4.58 5.93 -28.13
N GLU A 76 -3.29 5.98 -28.44
CA GLU A 76 -2.45 4.78 -28.59
C GLU A 76 -2.05 4.20 -27.23
N GLU A 77 -2.19 2.88 -27.08
CA GLU A 77 -1.81 2.13 -25.89
C GLU A 77 -0.35 1.70 -25.98
N GLN A 78 0.49 2.20 -25.06
CA GLN A 78 1.90 1.84 -24.99
C GLN A 78 2.18 1.02 -23.73
N ASN A 79 2.80 -0.15 -23.90
CA ASN A 79 3.29 -0.95 -22.78
C ASN A 79 4.63 -0.42 -22.30
N VAL A 80 4.67 0.13 -21.09
CA VAL A 80 5.89 0.64 -20.46
C VAL A 80 6.26 -0.24 -19.27
N ILE A 81 7.55 -0.50 -19.11
CA ILE A 81 8.09 -1.20 -17.94
C ILE A 81 8.79 -0.18 -17.06
N GLU A 82 8.24 0.02 -15.87
CA GLU A 82 8.78 0.96 -14.89
C GLU A 82 9.29 0.22 -13.66
N THR A 83 10.30 0.78 -13.00
CA THR A 83 10.83 0.24 -11.76
C THR A 83 10.82 1.31 -10.68
N SER A 84 10.15 1.00 -9.58
CA SER A 84 9.99 1.88 -8.43
C SER A 84 10.56 1.22 -7.18
N ILE A 85 11.13 2.02 -6.28
CA ILE A 85 11.60 1.57 -4.97
C ILE A 85 10.58 2.04 -3.94
N ILE A 86 10.02 1.09 -3.19
CA ILE A 86 9.03 1.34 -2.16
C ILE A 86 9.64 0.93 -0.82
N GLU A 87 9.71 1.86 0.13
CA GLU A 87 10.16 1.51 1.47
C GLU A 87 9.06 0.80 2.26
N ASP A 88 9.46 -0.10 3.16
CA ASP A 88 8.53 -0.83 4.01
C ASP A 88 7.69 0.08 4.91
N ARG A 89 8.21 1.28 5.25
CA ARG A 89 7.47 2.30 6.01
C ARG A 89 6.30 2.86 5.20
N ASP A 90 6.51 3.17 3.92
CA ASP A 90 5.50 3.83 3.07
C ASP A 90 4.36 2.86 2.79
N LEU A 91 4.72 1.60 2.50
CA LEU A 91 3.75 0.52 2.35
C LEU A 91 2.92 0.31 3.64
N ALA A 92 3.55 0.41 4.82
CA ALA A 92 2.85 0.27 6.09
C ALA A 92 1.89 1.42 6.39
N VAL A 93 2.25 2.66 6.02
CA VAL A 93 1.38 3.84 6.13
C VAL A 93 0.13 3.66 5.28
N TYR A 94 0.32 3.35 3.98
CA TYR A 94 -0.78 3.10 3.05
C TYR A 94 -1.74 2.01 3.56
N LEU A 95 -1.21 0.85 3.99
CA LEU A 95 -2.05 -0.24 4.47
C LEU A 95 -2.85 0.12 5.73
N ARG A 96 -2.32 0.99 6.58
CA ARG A 96 -3.02 1.51 7.75
C ARG A 96 -4.20 2.39 7.32
N GLU A 97 -3.99 3.27 6.35
CA GLU A 97 -5.02 4.17 5.82
C GLU A 97 -6.15 3.40 5.15
N VAL A 98 -5.83 2.45 4.27
CA VAL A 98 -6.82 1.57 3.62
C VAL A 98 -7.68 0.83 4.66
N ARG A 99 -7.06 0.34 5.73
CA ARG A 99 -7.80 -0.32 6.82
C ARG A 99 -8.72 0.65 7.56
N ASN A 100 -8.25 1.86 7.84
CA ASN A 100 -9.03 2.88 8.52
C ASN A 100 -10.24 3.29 7.67
N GLN A 101 -10.06 3.52 6.37
CA GLN A 101 -11.15 3.78 5.43
C GLN A 101 -12.18 2.64 5.40
N LYS A 102 -11.74 1.38 5.36
CA LYS A 102 -12.64 0.21 5.44
C LYS A 102 -13.43 0.17 6.74
N ARG A 103 -12.81 0.55 7.87
CA ARG A 103 -13.49 0.64 9.17
C ARG A 103 -14.55 1.74 9.16
N ILE A 104 -14.23 2.92 8.64
CA ILE A 104 -15.17 4.05 8.52
C ILE A 104 -16.39 3.64 7.68
N LYS A 105 -16.18 3.12 6.46
CA LYS A 105 -17.28 2.64 5.58
C LYS A 105 -18.16 1.60 6.27
N LYS A 106 -17.57 0.70 7.06
CA LYS A 106 -18.34 -0.31 7.82
C LYS A 106 -19.21 0.33 8.91
N MET A 107 -18.72 1.38 9.57
CA MET A 107 -19.50 2.14 10.56
C MET A 107 -20.63 2.92 9.88
N GLU A 108 -20.36 3.60 8.77
CA GLU A 108 -21.37 4.31 7.97
C GLU A 108 -22.50 3.37 7.54
N ASN A 109 -22.16 2.20 6.99
CA ASN A 109 -23.15 1.20 6.57
C ASN A 109 -23.99 0.67 7.74
N ARG A 110 -23.42 0.55 8.95
CA ARG A 110 -24.17 0.17 10.15
C ARG A 110 -25.11 1.28 10.60
N ASN A 111 -24.70 2.54 10.50
CA ASN A 111 -25.52 3.69 10.86
C ASN A 111 -26.70 3.84 9.90
N VAL A 112 -26.47 3.75 8.59
CA VAL A 112 -27.55 3.77 7.58
C VAL A 112 -28.57 2.66 7.82
N LYS A 113 -28.12 1.44 8.15
CA LYS A 113 -29.01 0.31 8.47
C LYS A 113 -29.82 0.49 9.75
N ARG A 114 -29.36 1.31 10.71
CA ARG A 114 -30.08 1.60 11.96
C ARG A 114 -31.07 2.76 11.82
N MET A 115 -30.88 3.63 10.82
CA MET A 115 -31.80 4.71 10.50
C MET A 115 -32.95 4.27 9.59
N ARG A 116 -32.80 3.14 8.89
CA ARG A 116 -33.86 2.47 8.12
C ARG A 116 -34.67 1.56 9.04
#